data_AF-A0A4R2RD75-F1
#
_entry.id   AF-A0A4R2RD75-F1
#
_cell.length_a   1.000
_cell.length_b   1.000
_cell.length_c   1.000
_cell.angle_alpha   90.00
_cell.angle_beta   90.00
_cell.angle_gamma   90.00
#
_symmetry.space_group_name_H-M   'P 1'
#
loop_
_entity.id
_entity.type
_entity.pdbx_description
1 polymer ?
#
loop_
_entity_poly.entity_id
_entity_poly.type
_entity_poly.pdbx_seq_one_letter_code
_entity_poly.pdbx_strand_id
1 'polypeptide(L)'
;MRELAIDFGTSNTVAAVRTAPGAAPQLLQVDGLPTLSSAVFLAKNGTELIAGREAERQSRLDPARYEPNPKRRIDDVEVLLGPTVIPVVDLIAAVLRKVATETTRQLGGPPDRVVLTHPADWRRIRQNTLLAAARAAGWGGRIQLLAEPVSAAAHFANLDEGGAVQPGTAIAIYDMGGGTTDTAVVLRTEEGWQVLAEDGLSDVGGRDIDQLLLDRVRQSVGADRPEWAELLRPSTPVARRAARAMLDDIAAGKEALSSYPQTDIPLPHGMPDVHLTRAELEELVRPSVERATALLASTIATTGLPLSALAGIYLVGGASRMPLVGQLIAERTGIVPVAVQAPESSVALGALNAPVGRDDTDPREPPACLAAAASTPEPATAWQHPGQHATQPMTQPQPVATPQWTNQPKRKRWPWVAAAAGAAVLAAGILVPVLLSGDDPTANGQRGIAERTSTNEPEPAPPDPNNPLDSDPQVRSFAGDARAVVQDCTDKKGSAADVLEARTQVECWLPQEQGEPYAVTYYAGDDSCGQLLRMVSQLGAKPEGTGDWSSGEHGGRWMNLATSIGPSSAVTYWATEDQTLCGLVEPPTGTDASTQDVHDVWESSVKQGN
;
A
#
# COMPACT_ATOMS: atom_id res chain seq x y z
N MET A 1 -26.54 19.53 -4.53
CA MET A 1 -25.14 19.15 -4.30
C MET A 1 -24.78 18.10 -5.32
N ARG A 2 -23.78 18.39 -6.16
CA ARG A 2 -23.19 17.51 -7.15
C ARG A 2 -22.04 16.77 -6.49
N GLU A 3 -22.10 15.45 -6.45
CA GLU A 3 -21.07 14.63 -5.83
C GLU A 3 -20.37 13.80 -6.89
N LEU A 4 -19.06 13.61 -6.72
CA LEU A 4 -18.22 12.73 -7.52
C LEU A 4 -17.54 11.75 -6.58
N ALA A 5 -17.59 10.46 -6.89
CA ALA A 5 -16.73 9.46 -6.28
C ALA A 5 -15.81 8.86 -7.34
N ILE A 6 -14.56 8.59 -6.97
CA ILE A 6 -13.56 8.00 -7.84
C ILE A 6 -12.89 6.85 -7.10
N ASP A 7 -13.00 5.69 -7.70
CA ASP A 7 -12.14 4.54 -7.43
C ASP A 7 -10.93 4.60 -8.36
N PHE A 8 -9.78 5.03 -7.81
CA PHE A 8 -8.51 5.00 -8.51
C PHE A 8 -7.88 3.61 -8.35
N GLY A 9 -8.23 2.69 -9.25
CA GLY A 9 -7.71 1.32 -9.24
C GLY A 9 -6.40 1.16 -10.03
N THR A 10 -5.70 0.05 -9.79
CA THR A 10 -4.41 -0.26 -10.42
C THR A 10 -4.48 -0.37 -11.95
N SER A 11 -5.50 -1.06 -12.46
CA SER A 11 -5.70 -1.23 -13.91
C SER A 11 -6.72 -0.24 -14.47
N ASN A 12 -7.85 -0.07 -13.78
CA ASN A 12 -8.95 0.76 -14.21
C ASN A 12 -9.33 1.71 -13.08
N THR A 13 -9.69 2.93 -13.46
CA THR A 13 -10.32 3.95 -12.65
C THR A 13 -11.80 3.97 -12.97
N VAL A 14 -12.65 3.94 -11.95
CA VAL A 14 -14.11 4.02 -12.10
C VAL A 14 -14.60 5.24 -11.34
N ALA A 15 -15.53 5.98 -11.93
CA ALA A 15 -16.11 7.13 -11.28
C ALA A 15 -17.63 7.05 -11.28
N ALA A 16 -18.24 7.55 -10.22
CA ALA A 16 -19.68 7.68 -10.09
C ALA A 16 -20.04 9.12 -9.74
N VAL A 17 -21.18 9.58 -10.23
CA VAL A 17 -21.71 10.91 -9.95
C VAL A 17 -23.10 10.83 -9.34
N ARG A 18 -23.42 11.80 -8.49
CA ARG A 18 -24.77 12.06 -8.03
C ARG A 18 -25.12 13.52 -8.30
N THR A 19 -26.20 13.73 -9.04
CA THR A 19 -26.58 15.06 -9.55
C THR A 19 -27.43 15.86 -8.54
N ALA A 20 -28.13 15.17 -7.65
CA ALA A 20 -28.98 15.77 -6.63
C ALA A 20 -29.03 14.92 -5.35
N PRO A 21 -29.26 15.53 -4.17
CA PRO A 21 -29.48 14.78 -2.94
C PRO A 21 -30.58 13.71 -3.10
N GLY A 22 -30.30 12.48 -2.68
CA GLY A 22 -31.23 11.35 -2.78
C GLY A 22 -31.34 10.72 -4.18
N ALA A 23 -30.71 11.27 -5.21
CA ALA A 23 -30.63 10.60 -6.52
C ALA A 23 -29.72 9.37 -6.43
N ALA A 24 -30.08 8.31 -7.15
CA ALA A 24 -29.22 7.13 -7.25
C ALA A 24 -27.87 7.51 -7.90
N PRO A 25 -26.72 7.04 -7.37
CA PRO A 25 -25.43 7.16 -8.04
C PRO A 25 -25.48 6.58 -9.45
N GLN A 26 -24.83 7.26 -10.40
CA GLN A 26 -24.68 6.80 -11.77
C GLN A 26 -23.21 6.74 -12.15
N LEU A 27 -22.80 5.72 -12.90
CA LEU A 27 -21.44 5.62 -13.40
C LEU A 27 -21.16 6.75 -14.41
N LEU A 28 -20.03 7.43 -14.20
CA LEU A 28 -19.52 8.42 -15.13
C LEU A 28 -18.96 7.70 -16.36
N GLN A 29 -19.43 8.10 -17.54
CA GLN A 29 -18.92 7.55 -18.80
C GLN A 29 -17.69 8.33 -19.29
N VAL A 30 -16.49 7.77 -19.21
CA VAL A 30 -15.26 8.38 -19.75
C VAL A 30 -14.95 7.78 -21.12
N ASP A 31 -14.82 8.64 -22.13
CA ASP A 31 -14.69 8.25 -23.54
C ASP A 31 -15.80 7.27 -24.01
N GLY A 32 -16.99 7.34 -23.40
CA GLY A 32 -18.14 6.48 -23.70
C GLY A 32 -18.13 5.10 -23.03
N LEU A 33 -17.26 4.89 -22.03
CA LEU A 33 -17.20 3.66 -21.23
C LEU A 33 -17.34 3.95 -19.73
N PRO A 34 -17.90 3.03 -18.93
CA PRO A 34 -18.02 3.19 -17.48
C PRO A 34 -16.69 3.07 -16.73
N THR A 35 -15.63 2.65 -17.42
CA THR A 35 -14.29 2.45 -16.88
C THR A 35 -13.27 3.24 -17.70
N LEU A 36 -12.27 3.77 -17.02
CA LEU A 36 -11.13 4.47 -17.60
C LEU A 36 -9.86 3.66 -17.31
N SER A 37 -9.06 3.31 -18.32
CA SER A 37 -7.73 2.74 -18.06
C SER A 37 -6.90 3.72 -17.21
N SER A 38 -6.30 3.23 -16.12
CA SER A 38 -5.45 4.04 -15.24
C SER A 38 -4.09 4.36 -15.86
N ALA A 39 -3.81 3.88 -17.06
CA ALA A 39 -2.54 4.05 -17.73
C ALA A 39 -2.29 5.49 -18.21
N VAL A 40 -1.02 5.88 -18.23
CA VAL A 40 -0.55 7.22 -18.60
C VAL A 40 0.56 7.13 -19.65
N PHE A 41 0.57 8.06 -20.59
CA PHE A 41 1.55 8.19 -21.65
C PHE A 41 2.07 9.63 -21.72
N LEU A 42 3.39 9.80 -21.74
CA LEU A 42 4.01 11.10 -21.96
C LEU A 42 4.06 11.43 -23.45
N ALA A 43 3.37 12.49 -23.87
CA ALA A 43 3.38 12.97 -25.24
C ALA A 43 4.80 13.34 -25.72
N LYS A 44 4.99 13.36 -27.04
CA LYS A 44 6.31 13.64 -27.65
C LYS A 44 6.84 15.04 -27.36
N ASN A 45 5.97 15.99 -26.99
CA ASN A 45 6.37 17.33 -26.54
C ASN A 45 7.13 17.30 -25.20
N GLY A 46 7.09 16.18 -24.46
CA GLY A 46 7.81 15.99 -23.20
C GLY A 46 7.14 16.64 -21.99
N THR A 47 5.95 17.22 -22.15
CA THR A 47 5.27 17.99 -21.08
C THR A 47 3.84 17.53 -20.82
N GLU A 48 3.17 16.97 -21.82
CA GLU A 48 1.76 16.58 -21.71
C GLU A 48 1.62 15.11 -21.35
N LEU A 49 0.89 14.82 -20.26
CA LEU A 49 0.52 13.48 -19.85
C LEU A 49 -0.89 13.15 -20.35
N ILE A 50 -1.00 12.07 -21.10
CA ILE A 50 -2.24 11.56 -21.68
C ILE A 50 -2.67 10.33 -20.89
N ALA A 51 -3.93 10.24 -20.48
CA ALA A 51 -4.46 9.11 -19.71
C ALA A 51 -5.55 8.31 -20.45
N GLY A 52 -5.76 7.06 -20.04
CA GLY A 52 -6.83 6.20 -20.55
C GLY A 52 -6.48 5.48 -21.85
N ARG A 53 -7.51 5.18 -22.66
CA ARG A 53 -7.36 4.43 -23.92
C ARG A 53 -6.40 5.09 -24.92
N GLU A 54 -6.28 6.42 -24.88
CA GLU A 54 -5.32 7.10 -25.71
C GLU A 54 -3.87 6.79 -25.29
N ALA A 55 -3.60 6.68 -24.00
CA ALA A 55 -2.30 6.25 -23.49
C ALA A 55 -1.95 4.85 -23.98
N GLU A 56 -2.91 3.92 -23.89
CA GLU A 56 -2.76 2.55 -24.39
C GLU A 56 -2.51 2.52 -25.90
N ARG A 57 -3.23 3.33 -26.67
CA ARG A 57 -3.04 3.44 -28.11
C ARG A 57 -1.65 3.96 -28.47
N GLN A 58 -1.20 5.01 -27.79
CA GLN A 58 0.13 5.60 -28.02
C GLN A 58 1.27 4.69 -27.55
N SER A 59 1.05 3.87 -26.52
CA SER A 59 2.03 2.88 -26.04
C SER A 59 2.48 1.92 -27.14
N ARG A 60 1.59 1.60 -28.11
CA ARG A 60 1.92 0.75 -29.27
C ARG A 60 2.96 1.37 -30.20
N LEU A 61 3.15 2.69 -30.15
CA LEU A 61 4.13 3.42 -30.94
C LEU A 61 5.45 3.61 -30.17
N ASP A 62 5.35 4.00 -28.90
CA ASP A 62 6.52 4.30 -28.05
C ASP A 62 6.33 3.82 -26.60
N PRO A 63 6.53 2.52 -26.31
CA PRO A 63 6.36 1.97 -24.97
C PRO A 63 7.25 2.59 -23.90
N ALA A 64 8.37 3.24 -24.26
CA ALA A 64 9.28 3.84 -23.29
C ALA A 64 8.63 5.04 -22.55
N ARG A 65 7.60 5.65 -23.13
CA ARG A 65 6.87 6.80 -22.58
C ARG A 65 5.59 6.43 -21.83
N TYR A 66 5.40 5.15 -21.53
CA TYR A 66 4.14 4.60 -21.05
C TYR A 66 4.29 4.02 -19.64
N GLU A 67 3.45 4.47 -18.71
CA GLU A 67 3.27 3.85 -17.39
C GLU A 67 1.87 3.21 -17.33
N PRO A 68 1.77 1.86 -17.36
CA PRO A 68 0.49 1.17 -17.33
C PRO A 68 -0.24 1.24 -15.98
N ASN A 69 0.48 1.42 -14.86
CA ASN A 69 -0.02 1.24 -13.50
C ASN A 69 0.49 2.29 -12.51
N PRO A 70 0.13 3.58 -12.65
CA PRO A 70 0.58 4.62 -11.73
C PRO A 70 0.26 4.35 -10.25
N LYS A 71 -0.82 3.61 -9.92
CA LYS A 71 -1.13 3.23 -8.52
C LYS A 71 -0.04 2.37 -7.88
N ARG A 72 0.64 1.49 -8.65
CA ARG A 72 1.76 0.66 -8.15
C ARG A 72 3.04 1.47 -7.95
N ARG A 73 3.10 2.67 -8.52
CA ARG A 73 4.21 3.62 -8.38
C ARG A 73 4.02 4.57 -7.20
N ILE A 74 2.97 4.40 -6.38
CA ILE A 74 2.63 5.41 -5.36
C ILE A 74 3.70 5.63 -4.30
N ASP A 75 4.55 4.63 -4.06
CA ASP A 75 5.68 4.73 -3.12
C ASP A 75 6.96 5.26 -3.80
N ASP A 76 6.98 5.34 -5.14
CA ASP A 76 8.06 5.96 -5.90
C ASP A 76 7.91 7.49 -5.86
N VAL A 77 9.02 8.22 -5.89
CA VAL A 77 8.99 9.69 -6.00
C VAL A 77 8.67 10.10 -7.45
N GLU A 78 9.34 9.45 -8.39
CA GLU A 78 9.33 9.80 -9.81
C GLU A 78 9.54 8.56 -10.68
N VAL A 79 9.10 8.66 -11.94
CA VAL A 79 9.24 7.61 -12.96
C VAL A 79 9.85 8.20 -14.22
N LEU A 80 10.79 7.50 -14.81
CA LEU A 80 11.36 7.87 -16.11
C LEU A 80 10.42 7.43 -17.25
N LEU A 81 9.85 8.41 -17.97
CA LEU A 81 9.06 8.18 -19.18
C LEU A 81 9.80 8.75 -20.40
N GLY A 82 10.31 7.85 -21.24
CA GLY A 82 11.22 8.18 -22.33
C GLY A 82 12.48 8.85 -21.77
N PRO A 83 12.83 10.08 -22.20
CA PRO A 83 13.96 10.82 -21.67
C PRO A 83 13.60 11.73 -20.48
N THR A 84 12.36 11.71 -20.00
CA THR A 84 11.84 12.70 -19.05
C THR A 84 11.46 12.05 -17.73
N VAL A 85 11.94 12.63 -16.64
CA VAL A 85 11.58 12.23 -15.28
C VAL A 85 10.26 12.90 -14.90
N ILE A 86 9.28 12.12 -14.46
CA ILE A 86 7.92 12.59 -14.15
C ILE A 86 7.58 12.24 -12.70
N PRO A 87 7.17 13.21 -11.87
CA PRO A 87 6.68 12.94 -10.52
C PRO A 87 5.47 12.00 -10.53
N VAL A 88 5.41 11.06 -9.59
CA VAL A 88 4.28 10.10 -9.49
C VAL A 88 2.96 10.81 -9.27
N VAL A 89 2.96 11.90 -8.50
CA VAL A 89 1.80 12.77 -8.27
C VAL A 89 1.20 13.25 -9.61
N ASP A 90 2.04 13.60 -10.60
CA ASP A 90 1.58 14.09 -11.89
C ASP A 90 0.99 12.97 -12.77
N LEU A 91 1.52 11.76 -12.66
CA LEU A 91 0.95 10.58 -13.32
C LEU A 91 -0.47 10.32 -12.81
N ILE A 92 -0.64 10.27 -11.50
CA ILE A 92 -1.96 10.06 -10.88
C ILE A 92 -2.88 11.25 -11.22
N ALA A 93 -2.37 12.48 -11.16
CA ALA A 93 -3.13 13.68 -11.50
C ALA A 93 -3.63 13.67 -12.95
N ALA A 94 -2.88 13.12 -13.91
CA ALA A 94 -3.31 13.01 -15.30
C ALA A 94 -4.59 12.15 -15.45
N VAL A 95 -4.66 11.02 -14.73
CA VAL A 95 -5.85 10.16 -14.70
C VAL A 95 -7.03 10.88 -14.06
N LEU A 96 -6.81 11.45 -12.88
CA LEU A 96 -7.82 12.19 -12.11
C LEU A 96 -8.36 13.41 -12.88
N ARG A 97 -7.51 14.12 -13.61
CA ARG A 97 -7.88 15.29 -14.44
C ARG A 97 -8.79 14.88 -15.61
N LYS A 98 -8.58 13.70 -16.19
CA LYS A 98 -9.47 13.16 -17.24
C LYS A 98 -10.86 12.88 -16.68
N VAL A 99 -10.96 12.28 -15.50
CA VAL A 99 -12.23 12.08 -14.78
C VAL A 99 -12.88 13.43 -14.44
N ALA A 100 -12.12 14.41 -13.96
CA ALA A 100 -12.61 15.75 -13.62
C ALA A 100 -13.21 16.48 -14.82
N THR A 101 -12.50 16.43 -15.96
CA THR A 101 -12.92 17.04 -17.22
C THR A 101 -14.24 16.45 -17.67
N GLU A 102 -14.34 15.12 -17.64
CA GLU A 102 -15.56 14.42 -18.06
C GLU A 102 -16.72 14.63 -17.10
N THR A 103 -16.45 14.67 -15.79
CA THR A 103 -17.45 15.01 -14.77
C THR A 103 -18.03 16.39 -15.02
N THR A 104 -17.18 17.39 -15.25
CA THR A 104 -17.60 18.77 -15.50
C THR A 104 -18.46 18.85 -16.76
N ARG A 105 -18.07 18.12 -17.81
CA ARG A 105 -18.81 18.02 -19.07
C ARG A 105 -20.20 17.42 -18.89
N GLN A 106 -20.34 16.33 -18.12
CA GLN A 106 -21.62 15.64 -17.92
C GLN A 106 -22.52 16.33 -16.89
N LEU A 107 -21.96 16.93 -15.84
CA LEU A 107 -22.71 17.60 -14.78
C LEU A 107 -23.03 19.08 -15.09
N GLY A 108 -22.44 19.64 -16.14
CA GLY A 108 -22.57 21.05 -16.50
C GLY A 108 -21.83 22.00 -15.56
N GLY A 109 -20.86 21.50 -14.79
CA GLY A 109 -20.08 22.26 -13.81
C GLY A 109 -19.26 21.36 -12.89
N PRO A 110 -18.31 21.92 -12.11
CA PRO A 110 -17.49 21.13 -11.19
C PRO A 110 -18.34 20.50 -10.07
N PRO A 111 -17.92 19.36 -9.51
CA PRO A 111 -18.58 18.75 -8.35
C PRO A 111 -18.38 19.60 -7.09
N ASP A 112 -19.38 19.61 -6.20
CA ASP A 112 -19.32 20.28 -4.90
C ASP A 112 -18.49 19.47 -3.88
N ARG A 113 -18.49 18.15 -4.02
CA ARG A 113 -17.78 17.19 -3.16
C ARG A 113 -17.15 16.10 -4.03
N VAL A 114 -15.90 15.76 -3.72
CA VAL A 114 -15.17 14.63 -4.33
C VAL A 114 -14.84 13.63 -3.23
N VAL A 115 -15.18 12.35 -3.45
CA VAL A 115 -14.76 11.22 -2.62
C VAL A 115 -13.75 10.41 -3.42
N LEU A 116 -12.56 10.22 -2.88
CA LEU A 116 -11.54 9.36 -3.47
C LEU A 116 -11.40 8.11 -2.60
N THR A 117 -11.46 6.95 -3.23
CA THR A 117 -11.26 5.70 -2.50
C THR A 117 -9.79 5.31 -2.47
N HIS A 118 -9.39 4.59 -1.41
CA HIS A 118 -8.05 4.04 -1.26
C HIS A 118 -8.09 2.67 -0.57
N PRO A 119 -7.10 1.79 -0.80
CA PRO A 119 -6.94 0.56 -0.03
C PRO A 119 -6.85 0.88 1.46
N ALA A 120 -7.46 0.06 2.30
CA ALA A 120 -7.65 0.41 3.71
C ALA A 120 -6.33 0.41 4.51
N ASP A 121 -5.36 -0.41 4.08
CA ASP A 121 -3.99 -0.48 4.61
C ASP A 121 -3.13 0.76 4.28
N TRP A 122 -3.58 1.62 3.35
CA TRP A 122 -2.84 2.81 2.97
C TRP A 122 -2.74 3.78 4.14
N ARG A 123 -1.51 3.97 4.61
CA ARG A 123 -1.15 4.96 5.63
C ARG A 123 -1.06 6.37 5.03
N ARG A 124 -0.84 7.36 5.90
CA ARG A 124 -0.89 8.81 5.58
C ARG A 124 -0.05 9.22 4.36
N ILE A 125 1.12 8.61 4.11
CA ILE A 125 1.99 8.99 2.98
C ILE A 125 1.29 8.73 1.63
N ARG A 126 0.77 7.52 1.42
CA ARG A 126 0.03 7.17 0.19
C ARG A 126 -1.26 7.98 0.06
N GLN A 127 -1.98 8.18 1.17
CA GLN A 127 -3.18 9.02 1.22
C GLN A 127 -2.88 10.48 0.82
N ASN A 128 -1.80 11.06 1.35
CA ASN A 128 -1.37 12.42 1.02
C ASN A 128 -0.94 12.54 -0.44
N THR A 129 -0.28 11.51 -0.99
CA THR A 129 0.09 11.45 -2.40
C THR A 129 -1.15 11.48 -3.30
N LEU A 130 -2.18 10.70 -2.95
CA LEU A 130 -3.46 10.71 -3.66
C LEU A 130 -4.16 12.08 -3.55
N LEU A 131 -4.17 12.71 -2.36
CA LEU A 131 -4.71 14.05 -2.16
C LEU A 131 -3.93 15.12 -2.94
N ALA A 132 -2.61 15.02 -3.02
CA ALA A 132 -1.78 15.92 -3.80
C ALA A 132 -2.09 15.80 -5.29
N ALA A 133 -2.20 14.57 -5.80
CA ALA A 133 -2.57 14.31 -7.20
C ALA A 133 -3.97 14.85 -7.53
N ALA A 134 -4.91 14.70 -6.59
CA ALA A 134 -6.25 15.23 -6.69
C ALA A 134 -6.28 16.76 -6.79
N ARG A 135 -5.48 17.47 -5.98
CA ARG A 135 -5.31 18.93 -6.07
C ARG A 135 -4.63 19.32 -7.38
N ALA A 136 -3.57 18.62 -7.77
CA ALA A 136 -2.86 18.84 -9.03
C ALA A 136 -3.75 18.62 -10.26
N ALA A 137 -4.75 17.73 -10.17
CA ALA A 137 -5.78 17.50 -11.19
C ALA A 137 -6.75 18.70 -11.38
N GLY A 138 -6.68 19.71 -10.50
CA GLY A 138 -7.48 20.93 -10.58
C GLY A 138 -8.72 20.95 -9.68
N TRP A 139 -8.80 20.05 -8.69
CA TRP A 139 -9.89 20.09 -7.71
C TRP A 139 -9.58 21.05 -6.57
N GLY A 140 -10.32 22.16 -6.53
CA GLY A 140 -10.29 23.13 -5.42
C GLY A 140 -11.42 22.99 -4.39
N GLY A 141 -12.28 21.97 -4.54
CA GLY A 141 -13.41 21.70 -3.65
C GLY A 141 -13.05 20.79 -2.46
N ARG A 142 -14.08 20.37 -1.72
CA ARG A 142 -13.90 19.42 -0.60
C ARG A 142 -13.57 18.03 -1.14
N ILE A 143 -12.38 17.53 -0.81
CA ILE A 143 -11.91 16.18 -1.14
C ILE A 143 -11.94 15.35 0.14
N GLN A 144 -12.63 14.22 0.10
CA GLN A 144 -12.70 13.27 1.20
C GLN A 144 -12.09 11.94 0.76
N LEU A 145 -11.30 11.33 1.64
CA LEU A 145 -10.84 9.96 1.46
C LEU A 145 -11.83 8.98 2.08
N LEU A 146 -12.00 7.83 1.44
CA LEU A 146 -12.83 6.75 1.96
C LEU A 146 -12.16 5.41 1.68
N ALA A 147 -12.11 4.52 2.67
CA ALA A 147 -11.57 3.18 2.45
C ALA A 147 -12.41 2.43 1.41
N GLU A 148 -11.74 1.76 0.47
CA GLU A 148 -12.34 0.89 -0.55
C GLU A 148 -13.29 -0.15 0.06
N PRO A 149 -12.93 -0.92 1.12
CA PRO A 149 -13.85 -1.90 1.71
C PRO A 149 -15.07 -1.27 2.39
N VAL A 150 -14.95 -0.06 2.95
CA VAL A 150 -16.10 0.68 3.49
C VAL A 150 -17.04 1.09 2.36
N SER A 151 -16.48 1.57 1.24
CA SER A 151 -17.24 1.92 0.05
C SER A 151 -17.99 0.69 -0.50
N ALA A 152 -17.29 -0.44 -0.62
CA ALA A 152 -17.88 -1.71 -1.04
C ALA A 152 -19.02 -2.15 -0.10
N ALA A 153 -18.79 -2.16 1.22
CA ALA A 153 -19.82 -2.52 2.20
C ALA A 153 -21.07 -1.63 2.08
N ALA A 154 -20.87 -0.32 1.89
CA ALA A 154 -21.97 0.62 1.66
C ALA A 154 -22.73 0.36 0.34
N HIS A 155 -22.07 -0.12 -0.70
CA HIS A 155 -22.74 -0.55 -1.93
C HIS A 155 -23.63 -1.76 -1.67
N PHE A 156 -23.09 -2.83 -1.09
CA PHE A 156 -23.82 -4.09 -0.90
C PHE A 156 -24.97 -3.97 0.08
N ALA A 157 -24.83 -3.16 1.13
CA ALA A 157 -25.92 -2.91 2.07
C ALA A 157 -27.16 -2.24 1.44
N ASN A 158 -27.02 -1.65 0.24
CA ASN A 158 -28.11 -1.05 -0.51
C ASN A 158 -28.64 -1.94 -1.65
N LEU A 159 -28.06 -3.12 -1.87
CA LEU A 159 -28.53 -4.08 -2.88
C LEU A 159 -29.52 -5.11 -2.34
N ASP A 160 -29.53 -5.38 -1.03
CA ASP A 160 -30.43 -6.36 -0.45
C ASP A 160 -31.88 -5.83 -0.41
N GLU A 161 -32.68 -6.23 -1.41
CA GLU A 161 -34.14 -6.02 -1.46
C GLU A 161 -34.88 -6.64 -0.25
N GLY A 162 -34.20 -7.49 0.54
CA GLY A 162 -34.71 -8.18 1.73
C GLY A 162 -34.48 -7.47 3.08
N GLY A 163 -33.77 -6.32 3.11
CA GLY A 163 -33.58 -5.52 4.31
C GLY A 163 -32.16 -4.98 4.44
N ALA A 164 -32.03 -3.71 4.85
CA ALA A 164 -30.74 -3.07 5.09
C ALA A 164 -29.90 -3.85 6.12
N VAL A 165 -28.59 -3.95 5.89
CA VAL A 165 -27.65 -4.50 6.89
C VAL A 165 -27.77 -3.68 8.18
N GLN A 166 -28.19 -4.33 9.26
CA GLN A 166 -28.49 -3.67 10.53
C GLN A 166 -27.20 -3.30 11.28
N PRO A 167 -27.22 -2.23 12.10
CA PRO A 167 -26.16 -1.99 13.08
C PRO A 167 -25.83 -3.24 13.90
N GLY A 168 -24.54 -3.46 14.18
CA GLY A 168 -24.02 -4.66 14.83
C GLY A 168 -23.74 -5.85 13.89
N THR A 169 -24.06 -5.74 12.60
CA THR A 169 -23.82 -6.80 11.62
C THR A 169 -22.54 -6.54 10.83
N ALA A 170 -21.68 -7.56 10.71
CA ALA A 170 -20.44 -7.48 9.96
C ALA A 170 -20.57 -8.07 8.55
N ILE A 171 -19.78 -7.55 7.63
CA ILE A 171 -19.67 -8.01 6.25
C ILE A 171 -18.19 -8.30 5.96
N ALA A 172 -17.91 -9.38 5.24
CA ALA A 172 -16.57 -9.62 4.71
C ALA A 172 -16.50 -9.19 3.23
N ILE A 173 -15.45 -8.46 2.88
CA ILE A 173 -15.15 -8.00 1.53
C ILE A 173 -13.90 -8.75 1.04
N TYR A 174 -13.98 -9.28 -0.17
CA TYR A 174 -12.87 -9.86 -0.91
C TYR A 174 -12.70 -9.06 -2.20
N ASP A 175 -11.69 -8.20 -2.27
CA ASP A 175 -11.38 -7.38 -3.43
C ASP A 175 -10.19 -7.96 -4.19
N MET A 176 -10.42 -8.55 -5.35
CA MET A 176 -9.36 -9.02 -6.23
C MET A 176 -9.31 -8.14 -7.48
N GLY A 177 -8.45 -7.14 -7.40
CA GLY A 177 -8.26 -6.12 -8.43
C GLY A 177 -7.26 -6.51 -9.51
N GLY A 178 -6.80 -5.50 -10.24
CA GLY A 178 -5.83 -5.68 -11.33
C GLY A 178 -4.42 -6.01 -10.84
N GLY A 179 -4.06 -5.67 -9.60
CA GLY A 179 -2.71 -5.87 -9.11
C GLY A 179 -2.56 -6.04 -7.60
N THR A 180 -3.65 -6.20 -6.86
CA THR A 180 -3.65 -6.57 -5.44
C THR A 180 -4.87 -7.43 -5.17
N THR A 181 -4.81 -8.18 -4.08
CA THR A 181 -5.98 -8.80 -3.47
C THR A 181 -6.06 -8.36 -2.03
N ASP A 182 -7.14 -7.67 -1.69
CA ASP A 182 -7.35 -7.08 -0.38
C ASP A 182 -8.59 -7.70 0.27
N THR A 183 -8.51 -7.99 1.57
CA THR A 183 -9.59 -8.60 2.32
C THR A 183 -9.88 -7.77 3.55
N ALA A 184 -11.15 -7.55 3.85
CA ALA A 184 -11.55 -6.76 5.02
C ALA A 184 -12.83 -7.29 5.64
N VAL A 185 -12.97 -7.12 6.95
CA VAL A 185 -14.25 -7.28 7.65
C VAL A 185 -14.71 -5.91 8.14
N VAL A 186 -15.90 -5.50 7.72
CA VAL A 186 -16.47 -4.19 8.00
C VAL A 186 -17.75 -4.37 8.82
N LEU A 187 -17.80 -3.75 9.98
CA LEU A 187 -18.96 -3.71 10.87
C LEU A 187 -19.84 -2.52 10.52
N ARG A 188 -21.16 -2.76 10.38
CA ARG A 188 -22.14 -1.68 10.39
C ARG A 188 -22.35 -1.21 11.83
N THR A 189 -22.04 0.05 12.11
CA THR A 189 -22.35 0.70 13.40
C THR A 189 -23.58 1.59 13.25
N GLU A 190 -24.08 2.14 14.36
CA GLU A 190 -25.15 3.15 14.34
C GLU A 190 -24.72 4.41 13.56
N GLU A 191 -23.44 4.76 13.64
CA GLU A 191 -22.89 6.00 13.07
C GLU A 191 -22.33 5.83 11.65
N GLY A 192 -22.10 4.59 11.20
CA GLY A 192 -21.57 4.32 9.86
C GLY A 192 -20.93 2.95 9.74
N TRP A 193 -19.74 2.89 9.16
CA TRP A 193 -19.01 1.66 8.92
C TRP A 193 -17.64 1.72 9.58
N GLN A 194 -17.25 0.61 10.21
CA GLN A 194 -15.97 0.48 10.87
C GLN A 194 -15.24 -0.75 10.32
N VAL A 195 -14.00 -0.59 9.89
CA VAL A 195 -13.14 -1.73 9.53
C VAL A 195 -12.68 -2.40 10.84
N LEU A 196 -12.98 -3.68 11.00
CA LEU A 196 -12.58 -4.49 12.16
C LEU A 196 -11.23 -5.18 11.94
N ALA A 197 -11.01 -5.66 10.73
CA ALA A 197 -9.78 -6.30 10.31
C ALA A 197 -9.61 -6.11 8.80
N GLU A 198 -8.36 -6.03 8.37
CA GLU A 198 -7.95 -5.94 6.97
C GLU A 198 -6.62 -6.66 6.80
N ASP A 199 -6.39 -7.17 5.59
CA ASP A 199 -5.13 -7.76 5.16
C ASP A 199 -5.06 -7.73 3.62
N GLY A 200 -3.88 -7.90 3.03
CA GLY A 200 -3.70 -7.78 1.59
C GLY A 200 -2.50 -8.52 1.03
N LEU A 201 -2.56 -8.82 -0.27
CA LEU A 201 -1.50 -9.43 -1.07
C LEU A 201 -1.18 -8.52 -2.26
N SER A 202 0.01 -7.95 -2.28
CA SER A 202 0.48 -7.06 -3.35
C SER A 202 0.93 -7.80 -4.62
N ASP A 203 1.16 -9.11 -4.51
CA ASP A 203 1.65 -9.99 -5.58
C ASP A 203 0.56 -10.94 -6.13
N VAL A 204 -0.70 -10.74 -5.75
CA VAL A 204 -1.85 -11.49 -6.27
C VAL A 204 -2.89 -10.53 -6.84
N GLY A 205 -2.94 -10.42 -8.15
CA GLY A 205 -3.99 -9.69 -8.85
C GLY A 205 -4.15 -10.18 -10.29
N GLY A 206 -5.06 -9.55 -11.02
CA GLY A 206 -5.36 -9.90 -12.41
C GLY A 206 -4.13 -9.89 -13.33
N ARG A 207 -3.18 -8.98 -13.12
CA ARG A 207 -1.94 -8.86 -13.91
C ARG A 207 -0.88 -9.89 -13.55
N ASP A 208 -0.82 -10.28 -12.29
CA ASP A 208 0.09 -11.35 -11.86
C ASP A 208 -0.39 -12.69 -12.46
N ILE A 209 -1.71 -12.87 -12.61
CA ILE A 209 -2.30 -13.98 -13.37
C ILE A 209 -1.98 -13.86 -14.87
N ASP A 210 -2.06 -12.67 -15.47
CA ASP A 210 -1.67 -12.46 -16.88
C ASP A 210 -0.20 -12.86 -17.11
N GLN A 211 0.68 -12.55 -16.16
CA GLN A 211 2.08 -12.93 -16.21
C GLN A 211 2.28 -14.46 -16.13
N LEU A 212 1.58 -15.14 -15.21
CA LEU A 212 1.59 -16.60 -15.14
C LEU A 212 1.12 -17.23 -16.47
N LEU A 213 0.07 -16.66 -17.06
CA LEU A 213 -0.47 -17.14 -18.33
C LEU A 213 0.49 -16.88 -19.49
N LEU A 214 1.15 -15.72 -19.53
CA LEU A 214 2.22 -15.41 -20.48
C LEU A 214 3.34 -16.45 -20.42
N ASP A 215 3.77 -16.82 -19.21
CA ASP A 215 4.81 -17.83 -19.02
C ASP A 215 4.33 -19.24 -19.43
N ARG A 216 3.06 -19.56 -19.22
CA ARG A 216 2.46 -20.81 -19.72
C ARG A 216 2.39 -20.85 -21.26
N VAL A 217 2.00 -19.75 -21.89
CA VAL A 217 1.98 -19.58 -23.35
C VAL A 217 3.39 -19.71 -23.93
N ARG A 218 4.39 -19.09 -23.29
CA ARG A 218 5.80 -19.25 -23.66
C ARG A 218 6.22 -20.72 -23.72
N GLN A 219 5.84 -21.50 -22.70
CA GLN A 219 6.18 -22.92 -22.62
C GLN A 219 5.46 -23.73 -23.70
N SER A 220 4.22 -23.40 -24.06
CA SER A 220 3.46 -24.16 -25.06
C SER A 220 3.98 -23.95 -26.49
N VAL A 221 4.46 -22.75 -26.82
CA VAL A 221 4.98 -22.45 -28.17
C VAL A 221 6.46 -22.77 -28.34
N GLY A 222 7.20 -22.95 -27.25
CA GLY A 222 8.64 -23.20 -27.23
C GLY A 222 9.40 -21.95 -26.82
N ALA A 223 9.92 -21.98 -25.58
CA ALA A 223 10.52 -20.83 -24.91
C ALA A 223 11.76 -20.24 -25.61
N ASP A 224 12.43 -21.03 -26.45
CA ASP A 224 13.68 -20.68 -27.13
C ASP A 224 13.47 -20.21 -28.58
N ARG A 225 12.23 -20.04 -29.02
CA ARG A 225 11.93 -19.54 -30.36
C ARG A 225 12.47 -18.11 -30.54
N PRO A 226 13.18 -17.81 -31.65
CA PRO A 226 13.62 -16.46 -31.97
C PRO A 226 12.47 -15.44 -31.98
N GLU A 227 11.30 -15.84 -32.47
CA GLU A 227 10.09 -15.03 -32.51
C GLU A 227 9.65 -14.64 -31.08
N TRP A 228 9.72 -15.57 -30.13
CA TRP A 228 9.39 -15.27 -28.73
C TRP A 228 10.44 -14.33 -28.10
N ALA A 229 11.73 -14.57 -28.37
CA ALA A 229 12.80 -13.71 -27.88
C ALA A 229 12.66 -12.26 -28.37
N GLU A 230 12.20 -12.07 -29.62
CA GLU A 230 11.90 -10.74 -30.18
C GLU A 230 10.72 -10.07 -29.45
N LEU A 231 9.69 -10.81 -29.03
CA LEU A 231 8.56 -10.24 -28.28
C LEU A 231 8.94 -9.83 -26.86
N LEU A 232 9.88 -10.54 -26.22
CA LEU A 232 10.39 -10.17 -24.90
C LEU A 232 11.33 -8.95 -24.95
N ARG A 233 12.05 -8.77 -26.06
CA ARG A 233 12.98 -7.64 -26.26
C ARG A 233 12.74 -6.97 -27.61
N PRO A 234 11.59 -6.29 -27.78
CA PRO A 234 11.18 -5.79 -29.08
C PRO A 234 12.01 -4.57 -29.51
N SER A 235 12.90 -4.78 -30.49
CA SER A 235 13.80 -3.75 -31.00
C SER A 235 13.17 -2.89 -32.11
N THR A 236 12.19 -3.43 -32.84
CA THR A 236 11.52 -2.74 -33.95
C THR A 236 10.12 -2.23 -33.57
N PRO A 237 9.59 -1.17 -34.23
CA PRO A 237 8.21 -0.74 -34.02
C PRO A 237 7.17 -1.84 -34.30
N VAL A 238 7.45 -2.75 -35.24
CA VAL A 238 6.56 -3.87 -35.56
C VAL A 238 6.55 -4.87 -34.40
N ALA A 239 7.73 -5.25 -33.89
CA ALA A 239 7.87 -6.12 -32.73
C ALA A 239 7.20 -5.55 -31.48
N ARG A 240 7.35 -4.23 -31.23
CA ARG A 240 6.70 -3.57 -30.08
C ARG A 240 5.18 -3.63 -30.15
N ARG A 241 4.61 -3.43 -31.35
CA ARG A 241 3.17 -3.59 -31.57
C ARG A 241 2.72 -5.03 -31.38
N ALA A 242 3.48 -6.00 -31.88
CA ALA A 242 3.18 -7.43 -31.74
C ALA A 242 3.23 -7.88 -30.27
N ALA A 243 4.26 -7.47 -29.52
CA ALA A 243 4.38 -7.76 -28.10
C ALA A 243 3.22 -7.17 -27.30
N ARG A 244 2.83 -5.91 -27.59
CA ARG A 244 1.69 -5.30 -26.91
C ARG A 244 0.37 -5.99 -27.25
N ALA A 245 0.14 -6.33 -28.51
CA ALA A 245 -1.05 -7.06 -28.92
C ALA A 245 -1.15 -8.41 -28.20
N MET A 246 -0.07 -9.17 -28.13
CA MET A 246 -0.01 -10.44 -27.40
C MET A 246 -0.38 -10.28 -25.91
N LEU A 247 0.13 -9.25 -25.23
CA LEU A 247 -0.22 -8.99 -23.83
C LEU A 247 -1.70 -8.66 -23.66
N ASP A 248 -2.27 -7.88 -24.58
CA ASP A 248 -3.71 -7.55 -24.58
C ASP A 248 -4.55 -8.82 -24.85
N ASP A 249 -4.12 -9.69 -25.77
CA ASP A 249 -4.77 -10.95 -26.12
C ASP A 249 -4.71 -11.99 -24.97
N ILE A 250 -3.61 -12.02 -24.20
CA ILE A 250 -3.49 -12.85 -23.00
C ILE A 250 -4.49 -12.41 -21.92
N ALA A 251 -4.57 -11.11 -21.64
CA ALA A 251 -5.51 -10.57 -20.66
C ALA A 251 -6.96 -10.84 -21.10
N ALA A 252 -7.28 -10.63 -22.38
CA ALA A 252 -8.58 -10.94 -22.94
C ALA A 252 -8.92 -12.44 -22.86
N GLY A 253 -7.95 -13.32 -23.12
CA GLY A 253 -8.10 -14.77 -22.97
C GLY A 253 -8.43 -15.18 -21.54
N LYS A 254 -7.69 -14.67 -20.55
CA LYS A 254 -7.97 -14.87 -19.12
C LYS A 254 -9.40 -14.41 -18.77
N GLU A 255 -9.77 -13.20 -19.18
CA GLU A 255 -11.09 -12.64 -18.88
C GLU A 255 -12.22 -13.45 -19.54
N ALA A 256 -12.05 -13.88 -20.79
CA ALA A 256 -13.01 -14.71 -21.51
C ALA A 256 -13.28 -16.03 -20.78
N LEU A 257 -12.27 -16.64 -20.17
CA LEU A 257 -12.42 -17.89 -19.42
C LEU A 257 -13.27 -17.78 -18.15
N SER A 258 -13.56 -16.57 -17.67
CA SER A 258 -14.55 -16.38 -16.60
C SER A 258 -15.97 -16.69 -17.07
N SER A 259 -16.26 -16.54 -18.38
CA SER A 259 -17.58 -16.79 -18.98
C SER A 259 -17.62 -18.08 -19.80
N TYR A 260 -16.54 -18.39 -20.52
CA TYR A 260 -16.45 -19.51 -21.46
C TYR A 260 -15.54 -20.61 -20.91
N PRO A 261 -15.79 -21.90 -21.24
CA PRO A 261 -14.95 -22.99 -20.77
C PRO A 261 -13.59 -23.07 -21.48
N GLN A 262 -13.45 -22.42 -22.64
CA GLN A 262 -12.23 -22.40 -23.45
C GLN A 262 -12.19 -21.14 -24.32
N THR A 263 -10.99 -20.76 -24.76
CA THR A 263 -10.71 -19.66 -25.68
C THR A 263 -9.43 -19.95 -26.45
N ASP A 264 -9.23 -19.26 -27.57
CA ASP A 264 -7.96 -19.25 -28.30
C ASP A 264 -7.27 -17.90 -28.10
N ILE A 265 -5.97 -17.92 -27.84
CA ILE A 265 -5.12 -16.72 -27.74
C ILE A 265 -4.37 -16.59 -29.07
N PRO A 266 -4.68 -15.57 -29.90
CA PRO A 266 -3.97 -15.34 -31.14
C PRO A 266 -2.53 -14.92 -30.85
N LEU A 267 -1.57 -15.50 -31.58
CA LEU A 267 -0.17 -15.13 -31.45
C LEU A 267 0.38 -14.44 -32.71
N PRO A 268 1.42 -13.60 -32.57
CA PRO A 268 2.08 -12.98 -33.72
C PRO A 268 2.57 -14.00 -34.76
N HIS A 269 2.68 -13.54 -36.01
CA HIS A 269 3.07 -14.37 -37.15
C HIS A 269 4.32 -15.22 -36.88
N GLY A 270 4.27 -16.50 -37.25
CA GLY A 270 5.35 -17.47 -37.00
C GLY A 270 5.12 -18.36 -35.77
N MET A 271 4.13 -18.04 -34.94
CA MET A 271 3.69 -18.89 -33.82
C MET A 271 2.25 -19.36 -34.01
N PRO A 272 1.92 -20.61 -33.62
CA PRO A 272 0.55 -21.08 -33.63
C PRO A 272 -0.26 -20.41 -32.51
N ASP A 273 -1.54 -20.16 -32.77
CA ASP A 273 -2.47 -19.73 -31.73
C ASP A 273 -2.53 -20.76 -30.60
N VAL A 274 -2.74 -20.29 -29.37
CA VAL A 274 -2.77 -21.15 -28.19
C VAL A 274 -4.21 -21.39 -27.75
N HIS A 275 -4.63 -22.63 -27.82
CA HIS A 275 -5.88 -23.07 -27.20
C HIS A 275 -5.71 -23.16 -25.69
N LEU A 276 -6.63 -22.54 -24.94
CA LEU A 276 -6.60 -22.50 -23.48
C LEU A 276 -7.99 -22.84 -22.91
N THR A 277 -8.02 -23.78 -21.98
CA THR A 277 -9.23 -24.13 -21.24
C THR A 277 -9.28 -23.46 -19.87
N ARG A 278 -10.49 -23.29 -19.31
CA ARG A 278 -10.67 -22.79 -17.95
C ARG A 278 -9.96 -23.69 -16.93
N ALA A 279 -10.02 -25.01 -17.12
CA ALA A 279 -9.38 -25.96 -16.22
C ALA A 279 -7.86 -25.76 -16.15
N GLU A 280 -7.20 -25.52 -17.29
CA GLU A 280 -5.76 -25.24 -17.33
C GLU A 280 -5.41 -23.90 -16.66
N LEU A 281 -6.22 -22.86 -16.87
CA LEU A 281 -6.05 -21.59 -16.16
C LEU A 281 -6.21 -21.79 -14.65
N GLU A 282 -7.27 -22.47 -14.21
CA GLU A 282 -7.55 -22.72 -12.80
C GLU A 282 -6.46 -23.56 -12.14
N GLU A 283 -5.93 -24.57 -12.82
CA GLU A 283 -4.77 -25.34 -12.33
C GLU A 283 -3.54 -24.45 -12.15
N LEU A 284 -3.24 -23.60 -13.15
CA LEU A 284 -2.10 -22.69 -13.15
C LEU A 284 -2.17 -21.67 -11.99
N VAL A 285 -3.34 -21.09 -11.74
CA VAL A 285 -3.49 -20.00 -10.76
C VAL A 285 -3.90 -20.48 -9.37
N ARG A 286 -4.24 -21.75 -9.21
CA ARG A 286 -4.73 -22.33 -7.94
C ARG A 286 -3.87 -21.96 -6.73
N PRO A 287 -2.53 -22.05 -6.75
CA PRO A 287 -1.72 -21.67 -5.59
C PRO A 287 -1.94 -20.22 -5.15
N SER A 288 -2.01 -19.28 -6.10
CA SER A 288 -2.21 -17.87 -5.82
C SER A 288 -3.61 -17.59 -5.28
N VAL A 289 -4.65 -18.20 -5.86
CA VAL A 289 -6.04 -18.04 -5.41
C VAL A 289 -6.29 -18.73 -4.07
N GLU A 290 -5.66 -19.88 -3.81
CA GLU A 290 -5.71 -20.55 -2.51
C GLU A 290 -5.11 -19.69 -1.40
N ARG A 291 -3.96 -19.05 -1.66
CA ARG A 291 -3.34 -18.10 -0.72
C ARG A 291 -4.25 -16.91 -0.44
N ALA A 292 -4.82 -16.30 -1.48
CA ALA A 292 -5.74 -15.17 -1.35
C ALA A 292 -7.04 -15.51 -0.60
N THR A 293 -7.63 -16.67 -0.87
CA THR A 293 -8.85 -17.12 -0.17
C THR A 293 -8.58 -17.59 1.26
N ALA A 294 -7.37 -18.06 1.56
CA ALA A 294 -6.92 -18.32 2.92
C ALA A 294 -6.72 -17.01 3.71
N LEU A 295 -6.21 -15.95 3.06
CA LEU A 295 -6.09 -14.61 3.65
C LEU A 295 -7.44 -14.13 4.17
N LEU A 296 -8.49 -14.21 3.35
CA LEU A 296 -9.86 -13.84 3.74
C LEU A 296 -10.32 -14.56 5.02
N ALA A 297 -10.09 -15.87 5.10
CA ALA A 297 -10.46 -16.66 6.26
C ALA A 297 -9.68 -16.23 7.51
N SER A 298 -8.39 -15.90 7.36
CA SER A 298 -7.53 -15.37 8.43
C SER A 298 -7.98 -13.99 8.90
N THR A 299 -8.31 -13.08 7.97
CA THR A 299 -8.84 -11.75 8.29
C THR A 299 -10.15 -11.83 9.06
N ILE A 300 -11.06 -12.73 8.65
CA ILE A 300 -12.28 -13.00 9.41
C ILE A 300 -11.97 -13.51 10.81
N ALA A 301 -11.07 -14.50 10.93
CA ALA A 301 -10.70 -15.07 12.22
C ALA A 301 -10.08 -14.04 13.18
N THR A 302 -9.31 -13.07 12.67
CA THR A 302 -8.68 -12.00 13.45
C THR A 302 -9.69 -11.11 14.17
N THR A 303 -10.91 -10.98 13.65
CA THR A 303 -11.99 -10.23 14.32
C THR A 303 -12.54 -10.93 15.57
N GLY A 304 -12.28 -12.23 15.74
CA GLY A 304 -12.90 -13.07 16.76
C GLY A 304 -14.39 -13.36 16.54
N LEU A 305 -14.99 -12.89 15.43
CA LEU A 305 -16.38 -13.14 15.11
C LEU A 305 -16.58 -14.55 14.55
N PRO A 306 -17.66 -15.25 14.93
CA PRO A 306 -18.03 -16.50 14.26
C PRO A 306 -18.51 -16.19 12.84
N LEU A 307 -18.28 -17.11 11.89
CA LEU A 307 -18.74 -16.98 10.50
C LEU A 307 -20.25 -16.72 10.40
N SER A 308 -21.05 -17.23 11.34
CA SER A 308 -22.50 -16.99 11.40
C SER A 308 -22.90 -15.56 11.78
N ALA A 309 -21.97 -14.72 12.24
CA ALA A 309 -22.20 -13.31 12.53
C ALA A 309 -22.00 -12.40 11.30
N LEU A 310 -21.47 -12.96 10.20
CA LEU A 310 -21.35 -12.23 8.94
C LEU A 310 -22.70 -12.25 8.21
N ALA A 311 -23.14 -11.10 7.70
CA ALA A 311 -24.26 -11.04 6.76
C ALA A 311 -23.93 -11.75 5.44
N GLY A 312 -22.65 -11.72 5.04
CA GLY A 312 -22.18 -12.36 3.83
C GLY A 312 -20.72 -12.05 3.54
N ILE A 313 -20.22 -12.71 2.50
CA ILE A 313 -18.93 -12.43 1.87
C ILE A 313 -19.23 -11.85 0.49
N TYR A 314 -18.67 -10.70 0.16
CA TYR A 314 -18.96 -10.02 -1.10
C TYR A 314 -17.69 -9.84 -1.94
N LEU A 315 -17.82 -10.13 -3.24
CA LEU A 315 -16.71 -10.08 -4.20
C LEU A 315 -16.65 -8.72 -4.87
N VAL A 316 -15.46 -8.11 -4.85
CA VAL A 316 -15.12 -6.82 -5.43
C VAL A 316 -13.92 -7.00 -6.36
N GLY A 317 -13.77 -6.10 -7.32
CA GLY A 317 -12.65 -6.13 -8.27
C GLY A 317 -12.88 -7.08 -9.43
N GLY A 318 -12.38 -6.69 -10.61
CA GLY A 318 -12.70 -7.40 -11.86
C GLY A 318 -12.19 -8.85 -11.91
N ALA A 319 -11.07 -9.16 -11.26
CA ALA A 319 -10.47 -10.49 -11.27
C ALA A 319 -11.19 -11.48 -10.32
N SER A 320 -12.01 -10.99 -9.38
CA SER A 320 -12.87 -11.83 -8.53
C SER A 320 -13.96 -12.59 -9.30
N ARG A 321 -14.21 -12.24 -10.58
CA ARG A 321 -15.13 -12.96 -11.47
C ARG A 321 -14.70 -14.39 -11.80
N MET A 322 -13.44 -14.73 -11.56
CA MET A 322 -12.93 -16.08 -11.83
C MET A 322 -13.71 -17.11 -10.99
N PRO A 323 -14.36 -18.12 -11.61
CA PRO A 323 -15.20 -19.08 -10.88
C PRO A 323 -14.48 -19.79 -9.71
N LEU A 324 -13.19 -20.08 -9.88
CA LEU A 324 -12.35 -20.68 -8.84
C LEU A 324 -12.32 -19.87 -7.52
N VAL A 325 -12.37 -18.54 -7.59
CA VAL A 325 -12.39 -17.66 -6.40
C VAL A 325 -13.62 -17.96 -5.55
N GLY A 326 -14.80 -17.93 -6.16
CA GLY A 326 -16.06 -18.21 -5.48
C GLY A 326 -16.13 -19.63 -4.91
N GLN A 327 -15.61 -20.61 -5.66
CA GLN A 327 -15.52 -22.00 -5.22
C GLN A 327 -14.64 -22.14 -3.97
N LEU A 328 -13.41 -21.63 -4.00
CA LEU A 328 -12.46 -21.79 -2.90
C LEU A 328 -12.90 -21.04 -1.64
N ILE A 329 -13.54 -19.87 -1.78
CA ILE A 329 -14.14 -19.16 -0.64
C ILE A 329 -15.24 -20.00 0.01
N ALA A 330 -16.14 -20.57 -0.79
CA ALA A 330 -17.24 -21.40 -0.28
C ALA A 330 -16.72 -22.68 0.38
N GLU A 331 -15.71 -23.33 -0.19
CA GLU A 331 -15.07 -24.52 0.39
C GLU A 331 -14.39 -24.21 1.74
N ARG A 332 -13.74 -23.06 1.87
CA ARG A 332 -13.01 -22.67 3.09
C ARG A 332 -13.92 -22.17 4.20
N THR A 333 -14.92 -21.36 3.85
CA THR A 333 -15.75 -20.63 4.83
C THR A 333 -17.12 -21.26 5.03
N GLY A 334 -17.57 -22.13 4.12
CA GLY A 334 -18.94 -22.64 4.10
C GLY A 334 -20.00 -21.59 3.69
N ILE A 335 -19.59 -20.36 3.39
CA ILE A 335 -20.45 -19.26 2.94
C ILE A 335 -20.25 -19.08 1.44
N VAL A 336 -21.35 -19.15 0.67
CA VAL A 336 -21.30 -18.83 -0.76
C VAL A 336 -21.14 -17.32 -0.91
N PRO A 337 -20.05 -16.82 -1.53
CA PRO A 337 -19.86 -15.40 -1.69
C PRO A 337 -20.83 -14.81 -2.71
N VAL A 338 -21.21 -13.56 -2.49
CA VAL A 338 -22.10 -12.78 -3.34
C VAL A 338 -21.26 -12.03 -4.37
N ALA A 339 -21.52 -12.30 -5.64
CA ALA A 339 -20.95 -11.56 -6.76
C ALA A 339 -22.01 -10.68 -7.41
N VAL A 340 -21.68 -9.42 -7.67
CA VAL A 340 -22.51 -8.53 -8.51
C VAL A 340 -22.11 -8.62 -9.97
N GLN A 341 -22.94 -8.08 -10.87
CA GLN A 341 -22.65 -8.08 -12.31
C GLN A 341 -21.39 -7.27 -12.67
N ALA A 342 -21.17 -6.14 -11.98
CA ALA A 342 -20.06 -5.21 -12.21
C ALA A 342 -19.26 -4.97 -10.90
N PRO A 343 -18.52 -5.96 -10.37
CA PRO A 343 -17.78 -5.84 -9.12
C PRO A 343 -16.73 -4.72 -9.12
N GLU A 344 -16.19 -4.33 -10.28
CA GLU A 344 -15.31 -3.18 -10.45
C GLU A 344 -16.00 -1.83 -10.25
N SER A 345 -17.33 -1.79 -10.28
CA SER A 345 -18.10 -0.56 -10.09
C SER A 345 -18.59 -0.37 -8.66
N SER A 346 -18.52 -1.41 -7.82
CA SER A 346 -19.09 -1.43 -6.48
C SER A 346 -18.47 -0.37 -5.58
N VAL A 347 -17.15 -0.18 -5.65
CA VAL A 347 -16.42 0.80 -4.84
C VAL A 347 -16.87 2.23 -5.17
N ALA A 348 -16.81 2.63 -6.46
CA ALA A 348 -17.19 3.98 -6.88
C ALA A 348 -18.66 4.30 -6.58
N LEU A 349 -19.59 3.36 -6.84
CA LEU A 349 -21.00 3.55 -6.52
C LEU A 349 -21.26 3.60 -5.01
N GLY A 350 -20.59 2.73 -4.26
CA GLY A 350 -20.69 2.63 -2.81
C GLY A 350 -20.16 3.85 -2.07
N ALA A 351 -19.13 4.49 -2.59
CA ALA A 351 -18.54 5.69 -2.00
C ALA A 351 -19.52 6.88 -1.91
N LEU A 352 -20.50 6.97 -2.82
CA LEU A 352 -21.59 7.95 -2.72
C LEU A 352 -22.72 7.51 -1.79
N ASN A 353 -22.79 6.23 -1.43
CA ASN A 353 -23.80 5.67 -0.52
C ASN A 353 -23.30 5.53 0.92
N ALA A 354 -21.99 5.63 1.15
CA ALA A 354 -21.43 5.58 2.48
C ALA A 354 -21.90 6.80 3.31
N PRO A 355 -22.45 6.61 4.51
CA PRO A 355 -22.73 7.71 5.41
C PRO A 355 -21.43 8.49 5.66
N VAL A 356 -21.53 9.82 5.58
CA VAL A 356 -20.39 10.70 5.77
C VAL A 356 -20.01 10.65 7.24
N GLY A 357 -19.00 9.83 7.57
CA GLY A 357 -18.32 9.93 8.86
C GLY A 357 -17.81 11.36 9.08
N ARG A 358 -17.74 11.77 10.34
CA ARG A 358 -17.29 13.11 10.76
C ARG A 358 -15.93 13.42 10.12
N ASP A 359 -15.74 14.68 9.72
CA ASP A 359 -14.57 15.13 8.98
C ASP A 359 -13.34 15.18 9.90
N ASP A 360 -12.47 14.16 9.84
CA ASP A 360 -11.22 14.11 10.61
C ASP A 360 -10.21 15.20 10.19
N THR A 361 -10.57 16.05 9.20
CA THR A 361 -9.75 17.19 8.76
C THR A 361 -10.23 18.56 9.28
N ASP A 362 -11.30 18.63 10.08
CA ASP A 362 -11.73 19.89 10.72
C ASP A 362 -11.05 20.07 12.10
N PRO A 363 -10.14 21.06 12.28
CA PRO A 363 -9.43 21.26 13.54
C PRO A 363 -10.31 21.79 14.69
N ARG A 364 -11.61 22.05 14.46
CA ARG A 364 -12.46 22.83 15.38
C ARG A 364 -13.27 22.02 16.39
N GLU A 365 -13.26 20.69 16.35
CA GLU A 365 -13.99 19.90 17.35
C GLU A 365 -13.16 18.76 17.93
N PRO A 366 -12.92 18.75 19.25
CA PRO A 366 -12.32 17.59 19.90
C PRO A 366 -13.27 16.37 19.85
N PRO A 367 -12.73 15.15 19.88
CA PRO A 367 -13.50 13.91 19.80
C PRO A 367 -14.56 13.84 20.91
N ALA A 368 -15.79 13.46 20.54
CA ALA A 368 -16.95 13.36 21.44
C ALA A 368 -16.71 12.43 22.64
N CYS A 369 -15.75 11.51 22.56
CA CYS A 369 -15.36 10.62 23.65
C CYS A 369 -14.74 11.35 24.86
N LEU A 370 -14.25 12.59 24.71
CA LEU A 370 -13.73 13.38 25.85
C LEU A 370 -14.77 14.30 26.51
N ALA A 371 -15.90 14.55 25.86
CA ALA A 371 -16.98 15.39 26.43
C ALA A 371 -17.91 14.59 27.37
N ALA A 372 -18.01 13.27 27.20
CA ALA A 372 -18.84 12.41 28.05
C ALA A 372 -18.24 12.13 29.44
N ALA A 373 -16.98 12.48 29.67
CA ALA A 373 -16.29 12.25 30.96
C ALA A 373 -16.48 13.40 31.98
N ALA A 374 -17.24 14.45 31.64
CA ALA A 374 -17.34 15.67 32.45
C ALA A 374 -18.76 16.01 32.94
N SER A 375 -19.68 15.05 33.04
CA SER A 375 -20.96 15.23 33.72
C SER A 375 -21.02 14.44 35.03
N THR A 376 -20.94 15.17 36.14
CA THR A 376 -21.24 14.68 37.49
C THR A 376 -22.68 14.13 37.58
N PRO A 377 -22.91 12.99 38.26
CA PRO A 377 -24.26 12.43 38.40
C PRO A 377 -25.10 13.23 39.40
N GLU A 378 -26.31 13.64 38.98
CA GLU A 378 -27.37 14.09 39.90
C GLU A 378 -27.88 12.92 40.76
N PRO A 379 -28.26 13.17 42.03
CA PRO A 379 -28.74 12.13 42.92
C PRO A 379 -30.15 11.65 42.53
N ALA A 380 -30.30 10.34 42.39
CA ALA A 380 -31.56 9.67 42.06
C ALA A 380 -32.64 9.91 43.14
N THR A 381 -33.71 10.60 42.75
CA THR A 381 -34.98 10.63 43.49
C THR A 381 -35.77 9.33 43.30
N ALA A 382 -36.36 8.89 44.41
CA ALA A 382 -37.07 7.65 44.61
C ALA A 382 -38.20 7.35 43.60
N TRP A 383 -38.26 6.09 43.16
CA TRP A 383 -39.39 5.55 42.41
C TRP A 383 -40.58 5.28 43.34
N GLN A 384 -41.71 5.93 43.05
CA GLN A 384 -43.03 5.60 43.60
C GLN A 384 -43.72 4.56 42.69
N HIS A 385 -44.28 3.52 43.31
CA HIS A 385 -45.22 2.59 42.66
C HIS A 385 -46.58 3.28 42.40
N PRO A 386 -47.26 2.91 41.31
CA PRO A 386 -48.67 2.51 41.45
C PRO A 386 -48.99 1.20 40.74
N GLY A 387 -49.88 0.42 41.36
CA GLY A 387 -50.21 -0.94 40.98
C GLY A 387 -51.37 -1.13 39.99
N GLN A 388 -51.43 -2.39 39.54
CA GLN A 388 -52.57 -3.28 39.27
C GLN A 388 -53.72 -2.89 38.31
N HIS A 389 -54.15 -3.96 37.61
CA HIS A 389 -55.31 -4.17 36.73
C HIS A 389 -55.02 -3.94 35.23
N ALA A 390 -55.35 -4.83 34.28
CA ALA A 390 -56.13 -6.06 34.30
C ALA A 390 -55.70 -7.00 33.15
N THR A 391 -55.83 -8.31 33.38
CA THR A 391 -55.70 -9.40 32.42
C THR A 391 -56.80 -9.39 31.35
N GLN A 392 -56.44 -9.56 30.08
CA GLN A 392 -57.29 -10.09 29.00
C GLN A 392 -56.44 -10.85 27.94
N PRO A 393 -57.05 -11.79 27.19
CA PRO A 393 -56.45 -13.09 26.89
C PRO A 393 -55.63 -13.19 25.59
N MET A 394 -54.67 -14.11 25.60
CA MET A 394 -53.83 -14.50 24.46
C MET A 394 -54.64 -15.05 23.30
N THR A 395 -54.47 -14.45 22.12
CA THR A 395 -54.94 -14.97 20.83
C THR A 395 -53.81 -15.78 20.19
N GLN A 396 -54.06 -17.04 19.87
CA GLN A 396 -53.11 -17.90 19.14
C GLN A 396 -52.97 -17.45 17.67
N PRO A 397 -51.76 -17.36 17.11
CA PRO A 397 -51.58 -17.23 15.67
C PRO A 397 -51.85 -18.56 14.96
N GLN A 398 -52.62 -18.52 13.87
CA GLN A 398 -52.85 -19.67 12.99
C GLN A 398 -51.61 -20.01 12.15
N PRO A 399 -51.39 -21.29 11.80
CA PRO A 399 -50.25 -21.71 10.99
C PRO A 399 -50.45 -21.32 9.52
N VAL A 400 -49.50 -20.56 8.98
CA VAL A 400 -49.38 -20.27 7.54
C VAL A 400 -48.79 -21.48 6.83
N ALA A 401 -49.45 -21.90 5.75
CA ALA A 401 -49.05 -23.03 4.92
C ALA A 401 -47.73 -22.76 4.18
N THR A 402 -46.76 -23.67 4.34
CA THR A 402 -45.52 -23.71 3.56
C THR A 402 -45.74 -24.42 2.21
N PRO A 403 -45.29 -23.86 1.08
CA PRO A 403 -45.28 -24.58 -0.19
C PRO A 403 -44.19 -25.67 -0.21
N GLN A 404 -44.60 -26.90 -0.54
CA GLN A 404 -43.72 -28.04 -0.77
C GLN A 404 -43.05 -27.90 -2.15
N TRP A 405 -41.73 -27.83 -2.17
CA TRP A 405 -40.93 -28.11 -3.37
C TRP A 405 -40.20 -29.45 -3.20
N THR A 406 -40.73 -30.45 -3.89
CA THR A 406 -40.09 -31.74 -4.09
C THR A 406 -39.06 -31.61 -5.21
N ASN A 407 -37.79 -31.90 -4.93
CA ASN A 407 -36.88 -32.64 -5.82
C ASN A 407 -35.54 -32.90 -5.12
N GLN A 408 -35.37 -34.14 -4.62
CA GLN A 408 -34.07 -34.71 -4.28
C GLN A 408 -33.44 -35.37 -5.51
N PRO A 409 -32.19 -35.07 -5.85
CA PRO A 409 -31.34 -36.00 -6.58
C PRO A 409 -30.56 -36.89 -5.59
N LYS A 410 -30.61 -38.20 -5.88
CA LYS A 410 -30.03 -39.31 -5.10
C LYS A 410 -28.50 -39.19 -4.97
N ARG A 411 -27.99 -39.11 -3.74
CA ARG A 411 -26.57 -39.27 -3.42
C ARG A 411 -26.13 -40.72 -3.61
N LYS A 412 -25.31 -40.97 -4.64
CA LYS A 412 -24.63 -42.24 -4.90
C LYS A 412 -23.34 -42.27 -4.08
N ARG A 413 -23.26 -43.14 -3.07
CA ARG A 413 -22.07 -43.34 -2.24
C ARG A 413 -21.09 -44.27 -2.97
N TRP A 414 -19.84 -43.86 -3.10
CA TRP A 414 -18.73 -44.73 -3.48
C TRP A 414 -17.64 -44.64 -2.39
N PRO A 415 -17.21 -45.77 -1.80
CA PRO A 415 -16.24 -45.74 -0.71
C PRO A 415 -14.81 -45.66 -1.26
N TRP A 416 -14.01 -44.77 -0.67
CA TRP A 416 -12.56 -44.73 -0.86
C TRP A 416 -11.90 -45.74 0.09
N VAL A 417 -11.04 -46.57 -0.47
CA VAL A 417 -10.14 -47.47 0.27
C VAL A 417 -8.92 -46.65 0.68
N ALA A 418 -8.67 -46.57 1.99
CA ALA A 418 -7.44 -46.04 2.55
C ALA A 418 -6.32 -47.07 2.46
N ALA A 419 -5.12 -46.63 2.09
CA ALA A 419 -3.88 -47.36 2.35
C ALA A 419 -2.81 -46.37 2.82
N ALA A 420 -2.35 -46.59 4.05
CA ALA A 420 -1.25 -45.93 4.70
C ALA A 420 0.07 -46.66 4.43
N ALA A 421 1.19 -45.91 4.47
CA ALA A 421 2.56 -46.30 4.86
C ALA A 421 3.51 -45.21 4.32
N GLY A 422 4.56 -44.71 4.99
CA GLY A 422 5.23 -45.11 6.22
C GLY A 422 6.72 -44.72 6.10
N ALA A 423 7.32 -44.30 7.22
CA ALA A 423 8.77 -44.25 7.56
C ALA A 423 9.72 -43.43 6.64
N ALA A 424 10.40 -42.37 7.11
CA ALA A 424 11.49 -42.29 8.10
C ALA A 424 12.82 -42.92 7.64
N VAL A 425 13.92 -42.18 7.94
CA VAL A 425 15.23 -42.65 8.44
C VAL A 425 16.50 -42.26 7.61
N LEU A 426 17.38 -41.53 8.31
CA LEU A 426 18.86 -41.57 8.39
C LEU A 426 19.77 -40.50 7.75
N ALA A 427 20.68 -40.09 8.65
CA ALA A 427 21.82 -39.20 8.52
C ALA A 427 23.12 -39.94 8.15
N ALA A 428 24.08 -39.19 7.60
CA ALA A 428 25.54 -39.32 7.74
C ALA A 428 26.13 -38.07 7.04
N GLY A 429 27.02 -37.25 7.59
CA GLY A 429 28.17 -37.52 8.46
C GLY A 429 29.41 -37.67 7.58
N ILE A 430 30.30 -36.66 7.54
CA ILE A 430 31.77 -36.75 7.44
C ILE A 430 32.35 -35.35 7.72
N LEU A 431 33.36 -35.34 8.59
CA LEU A 431 34.19 -34.23 9.04
C LEU A 431 35.65 -34.74 8.97
N VAL A 432 36.64 -33.82 9.05
CA VAL A 432 38.09 -34.02 9.39
C VAL A 432 39.04 -34.14 8.15
N PRO A 433 40.32 -33.68 8.16
CA PRO A 433 40.91 -32.35 8.50
C PRO A 433 42.17 -31.90 7.65
N VAL A 434 42.57 -30.63 7.84
CA VAL A 434 43.89 -29.93 8.03
C VAL A 434 45.27 -30.53 7.58
N LEU A 435 46.17 -29.61 7.12
CA LEU A 435 47.65 -29.41 7.34
C LEU A 435 48.39 -29.18 5.98
N LEU A 436 49.42 -28.34 5.76
CA LEU A 436 50.28 -27.41 6.53
C LEU A 436 51.26 -26.65 5.59
N SER A 437 51.97 -25.65 6.16
CA SER A 437 53.28 -25.01 5.78
C SER A 437 53.13 -23.62 5.15
N GLY A 438 53.64 -22.51 5.71
CA GLY A 438 55.00 -22.18 6.24
C GLY A 438 55.63 -21.19 5.22
N ASP A 439 56.30 -20.06 5.50
CA ASP A 439 57.07 -19.55 6.64
C ASP A 439 57.20 -18.00 6.53
N ASP A 440 57.44 -17.35 7.68
CA ASP A 440 58.06 -16.02 7.92
C ASP A 440 59.61 -16.09 7.69
N PRO A 441 60.52 -15.09 7.96
CA PRO A 441 60.37 -13.77 8.59
C PRO A 441 61.22 -12.63 7.93
N THR A 442 61.15 -11.39 8.45
CA THR A 442 62.31 -10.71 9.09
C THR A 442 61.96 -9.33 9.66
N ALA A 443 62.43 -9.12 10.89
CA ALA A 443 62.35 -7.91 11.68
C ALA A 443 63.52 -6.95 11.41
N ASN A 444 63.34 -5.66 11.71
CA ASN A 444 64.32 -4.96 12.54
C ASN A 444 63.71 -3.72 13.21
N GLY A 445 63.94 -3.58 14.51
CA GLY A 445 63.58 -2.41 15.29
C GLY A 445 64.78 -1.52 15.60
N GLN A 446 64.52 -0.27 15.98
CA GLN A 446 65.44 0.56 16.75
C GLN A 446 64.66 1.42 17.77
N ARG A 447 65.22 1.51 18.98
CA ARG A 447 64.76 2.26 20.16
C ARG A 447 65.63 3.49 20.40
N GLY A 448 65.04 4.51 21.02
CA GLY A 448 65.66 5.62 21.75
C GLY A 448 65.49 6.96 21.04
N ILE A 449 65.19 8.10 21.66
CA ILE A 449 65.27 8.58 23.06
C ILE A 449 64.22 9.70 23.23
N ALA A 450 63.74 9.91 24.45
CA ALA A 450 62.76 10.94 24.81
C ALA A 450 63.24 12.39 24.58
N GLU A 451 62.36 13.22 24.04
CA GLU A 451 62.45 14.68 24.12
C GLU A 451 61.04 15.26 24.35
N ARG A 452 60.85 15.96 25.47
CA ARG A 452 59.64 16.74 25.76
C ARG A 452 59.77 18.10 25.10
N THR A 453 58.87 18.48 24.20
CA THR A 453 58.31 19.84 24.18
C THR A 453 57.09 19.98 23.28
N SER A 454 56.12 20.75 23.79
CA SER A 454 55.08 21.49 23.06
C SER A 454 53.94 20.70 22.43
N THR A 455 52.79 20.74 23.12
CA THR A 455 51.46 20.56 22.54
C THR A 455 51.27 21.56 21.39
N ASN A 456 51.45 21.09 20.16
CA ASN A 456 50.75 21.66 19.01
C ASN A 456 49.52 20.77 18.81
N GLU A 457 48.36 21.33 19.11
CA GLU A 457 47.09 20.85 18.57
C GLU A 457 47.25 20.78 17.03
N PRO A 458 46.97 19.64 16.39
CA PRO A 458 47.06 19.57 14.94
C PRO A 458 46.03 20.53 14.34
N GLU A 459 46.49 21.42 13.47
CA GLU A 459 45.64 22.27 12.65
C GLU A 459 44.62 21.37 11.91
N PRO A 460 43.31 21.65 11.96
CA PRO A 460 42.30 20.76 11.40
C PRO A 460 42.58 20.52 9.91
N ALA A 461 42.54 19.25 9.50
CA ALA A 461 42.80 18.86 8.13
C ALA A 461 41.95 19.70 7.15
N PRO A 462 42.54 20.18 6.03
CA PRO A 462 41.79 20.96 5.05
C PRO A 462 40.62 20.14 4.50
N PRO A 463 39.50 20.77 4.12
CA PRO A 463 38.31 20.05 3.69
C PRO A 463 38.60 19.19 2.45
N ASP A 464 38.25 17.91 2.53
CA ASP A 464 38.30 16.99 1.39
C ASP A 464 37.04 17.17 0.54
N PRO A 465 37.15 17.62 -0.72
CA PRO A 465 35.98 17.81 -1.58
C PRO A 465 35.21 16.51 -1.89
N ASN A 466 35.80 15.33 -1.60
CA ASN A 466 35.14 14.04 -1.81
C ASN A 466 34.50 13.47 -0.53
N ASN A 467 34.66 14.12 0.62
CA ASN A 467 34.04 13.70 1.87
C ASN A 467 32.71 14.47 2.07
N PRO A 468 31.54 13.81 2.06
CA PRO A 468 30.27 14.49 2.29
C PRO A 468 30.18 15.23 3.62
N LEU A 469 30.90 14.79 4.66
CA LEU A 469 30.96 15.49 5.94
C LEU A 469 31.73 16.82 5.87
N ASP A 470 32.54 17.05 4.82
CA ASP A 470 33.24 18.31 4.58
C ASP A 470 32.43 19.30 3.72
N SER A 471 31.26 18.89 3.22
CA SER A 471 30.42 19.65 2.30
C SER A 471 29.83 20.94 2.91
N ASP A 472 29.69 20.99 4.23
CA ASP A 472 29.13 22.11 4.97
C ASP A 472 29.99 22.48 6.18
N PRO A 473 30.29 23.76 6.43
CA PRO A 473 31.11 24.17 7.58
C PRO A 473 30.58 23.70 8.93
N GLN A 474 29.25 23.62 9.11
CA GLN A 474 28.65 23.21 10.39
C GLN A 474 28.69 21.70 10.57
N VAL A 475 28.37 20.94 9.51
CA VAL A 475 28.53 19.48 9.52
C VAL A 475 29.99 19.12 9.75
N ARG A 476 30.92 19.80 9.08
CA ARG A 476 32.36 19.60 9.22
C ARG A 476 32.84 19.89 10.64
N SER A 477 32.41 21.02 11.20
CA SER A 477 32.79 21.42 12.56
C SER A 477 32.26 20.46 13.61
N PHE A 478 31.08 19.86 13.39
CA PHE A 478 30.48 18.90 14.30
C PHE A 478 31.10 17.50 14.15
N ALA A 479 31.32 17.05 12.91
CA ALA A 479 31.86 15.73 12.61
C ALA A 479 33.33 15.57 13.00
N GLY A 480 34.07 16.65 13.25
CA GLY A 480 35.37 16.60 13.93
C GLY A 480 36.35 15.59 13.32
N ASP A 481 36.83 14.66 14.14
CA ASP A 481 37.76 13.60 13.76
C ASP A 481 37.07 12.38 13.13
N ALA A 482 35.75 12.21 13.35
CA ALA A 482 34.95 11.14 12.71
C ALA A 482 35.05 11.18 11.17
N ARG A 483 35.32 12.35 10.60
CA ARG A 483 35.57 12.55 9.16
C ARG A 483 36.71 11.67 8.61
N ALA A 484 37.66 11.26 9.44
CA ALA A 484 38.78 10.40 9.04
C ALA A 484 38.45 8.90 9.13
N VAL A 485 37.35 8.53 9.79
CA VAL A 485 37.02 7.14 10.16
C VAL A 485 35.75 6.65 9.47
N VAL A 486 34.78 7.52 9.22
CA VAL A 486 33.50 7.15 8.59
C VAL A 486 33.67 7.07 7.07
N GLN A 487 33.55 5.86 6.50
CA GLN A 487 33.81 5.62 5.08
C GLN A 487 32.55 5.61 4.19
N ASP A 488 31.37 5.38 4.76
CA ASP A 488 30.10 5.31 4.01
C ASP A 488 29.18 6.49 4.37
N CYS A 489 29.57 7.68 3.92
CA CYS A 489 28.70 8.85 3.90
C CYS A 489 28.28 9.20 2.47
N THR A 490 27.06 9.70 2.30
CA THR A 490 26.53 10.16 1.01
C THR A 490 25.90 11.53 1.17
N ASP A 491 26.22 12.45 0.27
CA ASP A 491 25.49 13.72 0.13
C ASP A 491 24.13 13.43 -0.52
N LYS A 492 23.04 13.74 0.19
CA LYS A 492 21.65 13.43 -0.19
C LYS A 492 20.89 14.70 -0.56
N LYS A 493 21.46 15.55 -1.43
CA LYS A 493 20.71 16.66 -2.02
C LYS A 493 19.48 16.13 -2.76
N GLY A 494 18.28 16.54 -2.31
CA GLY A 494 17.02 16.04 -2.83
C GLY A 494 15.80 16.52 -2.02
N SER A 495 14.65 15.86 -2.24
CA SER A 495 13.34 16.30 -1.76
C SER A 495 13.21 16.46 -0.24
N ALA A 496 13.92 15.65 0.56
CA ALA A 496 13.90 15.80 2.03
C ALA A 496 14.66 17.06 2.47
N ALA A 497 15.82 17.35 1.89
CA ALA A 497 16.53 18.61 2.12
C ALA A 497 15.70 19.81 1.66
N ASP A 498 15.02 19.72 0.51
CA ASP A 498 14.16 20.79 -0.03
C ASP A 498 12.93 21.05 0.85
N VAL A 499 12.29 19.98 1.36
CA VAL A 499 11.13 20.08 2.26
C VAL A 499 11.51 20.67 3.62
N LEU A 500 12.74 20.45 4.06
CA LEU A 500 13.28 20.97 5.32
C LEU A 500 14.03 22.30 5.13
N GLU A 501 14.07 22.85 3.93
CA GLU A 501 14.87 24.03 3.57
C GLU A 501 16.33 23.91 4.06
N ALA A 502 16.84 22.68 4.11
CA ALA A 502 18.21 22.38 4.51
C ALA A 502 19.14 22.65 3.34
N ARG A 503 20.17 23.48 3.56
CA ARG A 503 21.22 23.70 2.56
C ARG A 503 22.07 22.44 2.33
N THR A 504 22.13 21.57 3.33
CA THR A 504 22.93 20.34 3.32
C THR A 504 22.18 19.19 4.01
N GLN A 505 22.20 18.01 3.38
CA GLN A 505 21.79 16.74 3.98
C GLN A 505 22.87 15.68 3.73
N VAL A 506 23.43 15.12 4.81
CA VAL A 506 24.45 14.06 4.72
C VAL A 506 23.96 12.86 5.49
N GLU A 507 23.92 11.70 4.84
CA GLU A 507 23.58 10.41 5.48
C GLU A 507 24.84 9.55 5.59
N CYS A 508 25.11 9.02 6.77
CA CYS A 508 26.25 8.17 7.07
C CYS A 508 25.80 6.86 7.74
N TRP A 509 26.53 5.78 7.48
CA TRP A 509 26.26 4.47 8.06
C TRP A 509 27.30 4.13 9.13
N LEU A 510 26.84 3.91 10.37
CA LEU A 510 27.67 3.55 11.51
C LEU A 510 27.80 2.01 11.62
N PRO A 511 28.98 1.43 11.36
CA PRO A 511 29.18 -0.01 11.47
C PRO A 511 28.99 -0.48 12.92
N GLN A 512 28.46 -1.69 13.09
CA GLN A 512 28.30 -2.34 14.39
C GLN A 512 29.23 -3.57 14.48
N GLU A 513 29.70 -3.91 15.68
CA GLU A 513 30.51 -5.13 15.88
C GLU A 513 29.73 -6.40 15.52
N GLN A 514 28.39 -6.38 15.68
CA GLN A 514 27.46 -7.43 15.29
C GLN A 514 26.16 -6.82 14.78
N GLY A 515 25.75 -7.14 13.54
CA GLY A 515 24.49 -6.68 12.94
C GLY A 515 24.67 -5.67 11.82
N GLU A 516 23.54 -5.22 11.27
CA GLU A 516 23.48 -4.17 10.24
C GLU A 516 23.81 -2.78 10.83
N PRO A 517 24.30 -1.83 10.02
CA PRO A 517 24.72 -0.51 10.50
C PRO A 517 23.56 0.40 10.86
N TYR A 518 23.77 1.29 11.83
CA TYR A 518 22.84 2.39 12.14
C TYR A 518 22.97 3.49 11.10
N ALA A 519 21.87 4.15 10.75
CA ALA A 519 21.90 5.33 9.90
C ALA A 519 21.97 6.60 10.74
N VAL A 520 22.82 7.56 10.34
CA VAL A 520 22.90 8.90 10.92
C VAL A 520 22.73 9.91 9.80
N THR A 521 21.70 10.75 9.92
CA THR A 521 21.46 11.82 8.95
C THR A 521 21.67 13.18 9.59
N TYR A 522 22.51 14.00 8.98
CA TYR A 522 22.78 15.39 9.35
C TYR A 522 22.02 16.32 8.42
N TYR A 523 21.39 17.35 9.00
CA TYR A 523 20.74 18.44 8.28
C TYR A 523 21.31 19.76 8.76
N ALA A 524 21.79 20.58 7.83
CA ALA A 524 22.26 21.92 8.13
C ALA A 524 21.46 22.95 7.33
N GLY A 525 21.01 24.02 7.98
CA GLY A 525 20.10 25.01 7.42
C GLY A 525 19.62 26.02 8.47
N ASP A 526 19.06 27.15 8.05
CA ASP A 526 18.70 28.23 8.97
C ASP A 526 17.42 27.92 9.80
N ASP A 527 16.48 27.15 9.25
CA ASP A 527 15.26 26.66 9.95
C ASP A 527 15.08 25.13 9.80
N SER A 528 16.09 24.41 9.31
CA SER A 528 15.93 22.98 8.99
C SER A 528 15.63 22.12 10.21
N CYS A 529 16.14 22.50 11.37
CA CYS A 529 15.91 21.77 12.62
C CYS A 529 14.53 22.01 13.19
N GLY A 530 14.03 23.25 13.09
CA GLY A 530 12.63 23.56 13.43
C GLY A 530 11.65 22.82 12.50
N GLN A 531 11.94 22.79 11.20
CA GLN A 531 11.12 22.07 10.21
C GLN A 531 11.15 20.55 10.43
N LEU A 532 12.32 19.98 10.70
CA LEU A 532 12.48 18.56 10.99
C LEU A 532 11.70 18.16 12.24
N LEU A 533 11.82 18.94 13.31
CA LEU A 533 11.09 18.70 14.54
C LEU A 533 9.56 18.80 14.34
N ARG A 534 9.09 19.77 13.56
CA ARG A 534 7.67 19.89 13.18
C ARG A 534 7.21 18.68 12.38
N MET A 535 7.98 18.27 11.38
CA MET A 535 7.69 17.09 10.56
C MET A 535 7.57 15.83 11.42
N VAL A 536 8.55 15.59 12.29
CA VAL A 536 8.57 14.45 13.20
C VAL A 536 7.39 14.48 14.18
N SER A 537 7.04 15.66 14.70
CA SER A 537 5.85 15.80 15.56
C SER A 537 4.53 15.51 14.82
N GLN A 538 4.42 15.89 13.54
CA GLN A 538 3.24 15.64 12.71
C GLN A 538 3.06 14.16 12.34
N LEU A 539 4.15 13.39 12.35
CA LEU A 539 4.13 11.93 12.14
C LEU A 539 3.61 11.15 13.36
N GLY A 540 3.22 11.84 14.44
CA GLY A 540 2.67 11.20 15.63
C GLY A 540 3.70 10.45 16.47
N ALA A 541 4.99 10.75 16.27
CA ALA A 541 6.05 10.24 17.12
C ALA A 541 5.87 10.74 18.55
N LYS A 542 5.91 9.83 19.52
CA LYS A 542 5.78 10.18 20.93
C LYS A 542 7.18 10.36 21.53
N PRO A 543 7.47 11.52 22.15
CA PRO A 543 8.72 11.68 22.88
C PRO A 543 8.73 10.74 24.08
N GLU A 544 9.74 9.88 24.16
CA GLU A 544 9.97 8.98 25.30
C GLU A 544 11.09 9.49 26.22
N GLY A 545 11.96 10.37 25.71
CA GLY A 545 12.99 11.04 26.49
C GLY A 545 13.43 12.33 25.81
N THR A 546 13.82 13.33 26.59
CA THR A 546 14.43 14.57 26.08
C THR A 546 15.50 15.03 27.06
N GLY A 547 16.54 15.67 26.57
CA GLY A 547 17.54 16.28 27.43
C GLY A 547 18.39 17.29 26.69
N ASP A 548 19.24 17.97 27.45
CA ASP A 548 20.29 18.81 26.93
C ASP A 548 21.58 17.99 26.78
N TRP A 549 22.43 18.36 25.83
CA TRP A 549 23.74 17.74 25.63
C TRP A 549 24.81 18.78 25.36
N SER A 550 26.06 18.40 25.66
CA SER A 550 27.26 19.15 25.31
C SER A 550 28.40 18.18 25.00
N SER A 551 29.23 18.55 24.04
CA SER A 551 30.41 17.81 23.60
C SER A 551 31.37 18.75 22.88
N GLY A 552 32.57 18.93 23.43
CA GLY A 552 33.53 19.92 22.91
C GLY A 552 32.95 21.34 22.93
N GLU A 553 32.98 22.02 21.78
CA GLU A 553 32.40 23.36 21.59
C GLU A 553 30.91 23.34 21.22
N HIS A 554 30.34 22.15 21.03
CA HIS A 554 28.94 21.98 20.60
C HIS A 554 28.04 21.63 21.79
N GLY A 555 26.80 22.08 21.72
CA GLY A 555 25.75 21.69 22.66
C GLY A 555 24.37 21.95 22.07
N GLY A 556 23.36 21.42 22.72
CA GLY A 556 21.98 21.62 22.31
C GLY A 556 21.02 20.63 22.96
N ARG A 557 20.00 20.20 22.21
CA ARG A 557 18.91 19.36 22.73
C ARG A 557 18.82 18.06 21.96
N TRP A 558 18.42 17.00 22.66
CA TRP A 558 18.07 15.71 22.05
C TRP A 558 16.68 15.26 22.49
N MET A 559 16.09 14.37 21.69
CA MET A 559 14.80 13.77 21.93
C MET A 559 14.73 12.36 21.34
N ASN A 560 14.39 11.40 22.20
CA ASN A 560 14.12 10.02 21.81
C ASN A 560 12.65 9.90 21.46
N LEU A 561 12.37 9.25 20.34
CA LEU A 561 11.06 9.21 19.72
C LEU A 561 10.67 7.78 19.40
N ALA A 562 9.54 7.36 19.95
CA ALA A 562 8.85 6.16 19.51
C ALA A 562 7.89 6.51 18.38
N THR A 563 8.15 6.00 17.18
CA THR A 563 7.25 6.06 16.04
C THR A 563 6.29 4.86 16.10
N SER A 564 5.17 4.90 15.37
CA SER A 564 4.20 3.78 15.33
C SER A 564 4.20 3.08 13.96
N ILE A 565 5.36 3.10 13.30
CA ILE A 565 5.56 2.65 11.92
C ILE A 565 6.46 1.40 11.94
N GLY A 566 5.89 0.22 11.72
CA GLY A 566 6.64 -1.03 11.44
C GLY A 566 7.50 -1.58 12.60
N PRO A 567 8.08 -2.79 12.43
CA PRO A 567 8.80 -3.50 13.50
C PRO A 567 10.24 -3.00 13.68
N SER A 568 10.41 -1.70 13.96
CA SER A 568 11.57 -0.99 14.54
C SER A 568 11.20 0.49 14.57
N SER A 569 10.84 1.05 15.72
CA SER A 569 10.18 2.37 15.75
C SER A 569 10.89 3.38 16.66
N ALA A 570 12.21 3.30 16.78
CA ALA A 570 13.00 4.12 17.68
C ALA A 570 13.91 5.08 16.91
N VAL A 571 13.87 6.36 17.22
CA VAL A 571 14.75 7.38 16.61
C VAL A 571 15.27 8.32 17.69
N THR A 572 16.55 8.70 17.60
CA THR A 572 17.10 9.80 18.41
C THR A 572 17.29 11.03 17.52
N TYR A 573 16.52 12.07 17.79
CA TYR A 573 16.70 13.40 17.20
C TYR A 573 17.62 14.24 18.08
N TRP A 574 18.46 15.05 17.47
CA TRP A 574 19.24 16.06 18.16
C TRP A 574 19.38 17.32 17.34
N ALA A 575 19.58 18.45 18.02
CA ALA A 575 19.87 19.74 17.41
C ALA A 575 20.87 20.52 18.26
N THR A 576 21.66 21.34 17.59
CA THR A 576 22.52 22.36 18.19
C THR A 576 21.70 23.50 18.81
N GLU A 577 22.28 24.23 19.76
CA GLU A 577 21.61 25.32 20.47
C GLU A 577 21.17 26.45 19.54
N ASP A 578 21.96 26.76 18.51
CA ASP A 578 21.63 27.76 17.49
C ASP A 578 20.64 27.24 16.42
N GLN A 579 20.26 25.95 16.49
CA GLN A 579 19.36 25.24 15.58
C GLN A 579 19.79 25.22 14.12
N THR A 580 21.06 25.48 13.85
CA THR A 580 21.58 25.53 12.48
C THR A 580 22.04 24.16 11.97
N LEU A 581 22.26 23.21 12.90
CA LEU A 581 22.59 21.81 12.64
C LEU A 581 21.77 20.87 13.53
N CYS A 582 21.26 19.80 12.95
CA CYS A 582 20.54 18.74 13.64
C CYS A 582 20.71 17.41 12.93
N GLY A 583 20.26 16.34 13.55
CA GLY A 583 20.26 15.04 12.92
C GLY A 583 19.32 14.03 13.55
N LEU A 584 19.26 12.88 12.89
CA LEU A 584 18.54 11.68 13.33
C LEU A 584 19.50 10.51 13.38
N VAL A 585 19.32 9.64 14.38
CA VAL A 585 19.93 8.31 14.43
C VAL A 585 18.81 7.29 14.36
N GLU A 586 18.93 6.35 13.42
CA GLU A 586 17.93 5.32 13.13
C GLU A 586 18.55 3.92 13.18
N PRO A 587 17.87 2.93 13.77
CA PRO A 587 18.34 1.56 13.80
C PRO A 587 18.17 0.89 12.43
N PRO A 588 18.83 -0.25 12.19
CA PRO A 588 18.62 -1.01 10.97
C PRO A 588 17.16 -1.45 10.80
N THR A 589 16.68 -1.45 9.56
CA THR A 589 15.29 -1.80 9.24
C THR A 589 14.97 -3.25 9.66
N GLY A 590 13.90 -3.42 10.44
CA GLY A 590 13.43 -4.74 10.88
C GLY A 590 14.08 -5.26 12.18
N THR A 591 14.70 -4.38 12.97
CA THR A 591 15.26 -4.67 14.29
C THR A 591 14.33 -4.22 15.43
N ASP A 592 14.24 -4.95 16.54
CA ASP A 592 13.45 -4.52 17.70
C ASP A 592 14.26 -3.57 18.63
N ALA A 593 15.00 -2.62 18.06
CA ALA A 593 15.80 -1.66 18.83
C ALA A 593 14.88 -0.69 19.60
N SER A 594 15.14 -0.54 20.90
CA SER A 594 14.43 0.42 21.75
C SER A 594 14.93 1.84 21.53
N THR A 595 14.13 2.83 21.95
CA THR A 595 14.54 4.25 21.96
C THR A 595 15.79 4.49 22.81
N GLN A 596 16.05 3.65 23.80
CA GLN A 596 17.28 3.69 24.59
C GLN A 596 18.48 3.15 23.81
N ASP A 597 18.33 2.05 23.06
CA ASP A 597 19.43 1.47 22.27
C ASP A 597 19.94 2.46 21.22
N VAL A 598 19.01 3.13 20.52
CA VAL A 598 19.34 4.16 19.53
C VAL A 598 20.00 5.38 20.19
N HIS A 599 19.56 5.74 21.39
CA HIS A 599 20.14 6.83 22.16
C HIS A 599 21.57 6.52 22.61
N ASP A 600 21.84 5.29 23.04
CA ASP A 600 23.18 4.84 23.46
C ASP A 600 24.15 4.85 22.27
N VAL A 601 23.68 4.51 21.06
CA VAL A 601 24.45 4.67 19.82
C VAL A 601 24.74 6.13 19.53
N TRP A 602 23.75 7.01 19.67
CA TRP A 602 23.95 8.45 19.50
C TRP A 602 24.97 9.01 20.51
N GLU A 603 24.85 8.68 21.80
CA GLU A 603 25.77 9.12 22.87
C GLU A 603 27.21 8.65 22.64
N SER A 604 27.39 7.39 22.18
CA SER A 604 28.71 6.79 22.00
C SER A 604 29.38 7.16 20.68
N SER A 605 28.61 7.35 19.60
CA SER A 605 29.14 7.38 18.22
C SER A 605 28.83 8.67 17.46
N VAL A 606 27.91 9.52 17.94
CA VAL A 606 27.53 10.75 17.22
C VAL A 606 27.81 11.98 18.07
N LYS A 607 27.39 12.00 19.33
CA LYS A 607 27.56 13.14 20.24
C LYS A 607 29.03 13.51 20.44
N GLN A 608 29.94 12.53 20.46
CA GLN A 608 31.36 12.79 20.71
C GLN A 608 32.12 13.32 19.49
N GLY A 609 31.50 13.38 18.30
CA GLY A 609 32.23 13.70 17.07
C GLY A 609 33.38 12.71 16.76
N ASN A 610 33.27 11.50 17.30
CA ASN A 610 34.26 10.41 17.23
C ASN A 610 33.97 9.46 16.07
#